data_AF-A0A0F3L181-F1
#
_entry.id   AF-A0A0F3L181-F1
#
_cell.length_a   1.000
_cell.length_b   1.000
_cell.length_c   1.000
_cell.angle_alpha   90.00
_cell.angle_beta   90.00
_cell.angle_gamma   90.00
#
_symmetry.space_group_name_H-M   'P 1'
#
loop_
_entity.id
_entity.type
_entity.pdbx_description
1 polymer ?
#
loop_
_entity_poly.entity_id
_entity_poly.type
_entity_poly.pdbx_seq_one_letter_code
_entity_poly.pdbx_strand_id
1 'polypeptide(L)'
;MNTLRNFYALRAVVAFAWVGLAIASRGHPALVVGTLLVLYPLWDAVANVVDARRNGGLAANPGQRFNAVTSVLAALGMGVAFATHGNAGGVFFFGLWALLAGVFQLAVGIRRRKLGGQAFMMISGAQSGLAGIAFVVRSMGTAPEVSQLAPYAAFGGLYFALSAVWLTFRRPPAAPVTR
;
A
#
# COMPACT_ATOMS: atom_id res chain seq x y z
N MET A 1 -20.77 -9.08 7.16
CA MET A 1 -20.02 -9.07 5.88
C MET A 1 -19.91 -7.68 5.25
N ASN A 2 -20.91 -6.79 5.42
CA ASN A 2 -20.89 -5.43 4.85
C ASN A 2 -19.71 -4.55 5.30
N THR A 3 -19.26 -4.65 6.56
CA THR A 3 -18.21 -3.76 7.09
C THR A 3 -16.83 -3.96 6.45
N LEU A 4 -16.39 -5.20 6.24
CA LEU A 4 -15.07 -5.49 5.63
C LEU A 4 -15.08 -5.23 4.11
N ARG A 5 -16.16 -5.62 3.43
CA ARG A 5 -16.39 -5.28 2.02
C ARG A 5 -16.33 -3.77 1.80
N ASN A 6 -17.10 -3.00 2.57
CA ASN A 6 -17.15 -1.54 2.47
C ASN A 6 -15.79 -0.92 2.78
N PHE A 7 -15.03 -1.52 3.71
CA PHE A 7 -13.69 -1.06 4.04
C PHE A 7 -12.70 -1.26 2.88
N TYR A 8 -12.70 -2.43 2.23
CA TYR A 8 -11.87 -2.64 1.04
C TYR A 8 -12.33 -1.77 -0.15
N ALA A 9 -13.64 -1.56 -0.33
CA ALA A 9 -14.15 -0.62 -1.32
C ALA A 9 -13.64 0.82 -1.05
N LEU A 10 -13.68 1.28 0.20
CA LEU A 10 -13.14 2.58 0.60
C LEU A 10 -11.64 2.68 0.29
N ARG A 11 -10.86 1.65 0.63
CA ARG A 11 -9.42 1.62 0.33
C ARG A 11 -9.14 1.70 -1.18
N ALA A 12 -9.95 1.03 -2.00
CA ALA A 12 -9.85 1.11 -3.46
C ALA A 12 -10.17 2.52 -3.97
N VAL A 13 -11.27 3.12 -3.50
CA VAL A 13 -11.68 4.49 -3.87
C VAL A 13 -10.59 5.50 -3.53
N VAL A 14 -10.03 5.44 -2.32
CA VAL A 14 -8.97 6.37 -1.91
C VAL A 14 -7.70 6.16 -2.74
N ALA A 15 -7.32 4.90 -3.04
CA ALA A 15 -6.18 4.63 -3.90
C ALA A 15 -6.36 5.19 -5.32
N PHE A 16 -7.54 5.00 -5.94
CA PHE A 16 -7.82 5.55 -7.27
C PHE A 16 -7.98 7.08 -7.26
N ALA A 17 -8.54 7.65 -6.20
CA ALA A 17 -8.58 9.10 -6.02
C ALA A 17 -7.15 9.67 -5.93
N TRP A 18 -6.27 9.02 -5.16
CA TRP A 18 -4.87 9.40 -5.09
C TRP A 18 -4.17 9.30 -6.45
N VAL A 19 -4.42 8.22 -7.21
CA VAL A 19 -3.91 8.08 -8.59
C VAL A 19 -4.34 9.24 -9.48
N GLY A 20 -5.64 9.61 -9.43
CA GLY A 20 -6.16 10.76 -10.19
C GLY A 20 -5.48 12.06 -9.78
N LEU A 21 -5.32 12.30 -8.47
CA LEU A 21 -4.65 13.49 -7.95
C LEU A 21 -3.16 13.53 -8.31
N ALA A 22 -2.45 12.40 -8.26
CA ALA A 22 -1.05 12.30 -8.63
C ALA A 22 -0.81 12.59 -10.12
N ILE A 23 -1.74 12.18 -10.99
CA ILE A 23 -1.70 12.52 -12.42
C ILE A 23 -2.02 14.00 -12.63
N ALA A 24 -3.02 14.52 -11.92
CA ALA A 24 -3.42 15.92 -11.99
C ALA A 24 -2.39 16.89 -11.42
N SER A 25 -1.51 16.45 -10.52
CA SER A 25 -0.52 17.31 -9.85
C SER A 25 0.67 17.72 -10.72
N ARG A 26 0.71 17.35 -12.00
CA ARG A 26 1.79 17.78 -12.91
C ARG A 26 1.79 19.30 -13.08
N GLY A 27 2.96 19.91 -12.96
CA GLY A 27 3.11 21.37 -13.04
C GLY A 27 2.57 22.15 -11.83
N HIS A 28 2.06 21.48 -10.80
CA HIS A 28 1.63 22.14 -9.57
C HIS A 28 2.81 22.44 -8.62
N PRO A 29 2.64 23.38 -7.67
CA PRO A 29 3.68 23.72 -6.70
C PRO A 29 4.18 22.52 -5.89
N ALA A 30 5.46 22.56 -5.49
CA ALA A 30 6.10 21.49 -4.71
C ALA A 30 5.32 21.12 -3.45
N LEU A 31 4.66 22.08 -2.79
CA LEU A 31 3.81 21.81 -1.63
C LEU A 31 2.68 20.81 -1.93
N VAL A 32 2.01 20.95 -3.08
CA VAL A 32 0.92 20.05 -3.49
C VAL A 32 1.46 18.65 -3.76
N VAL A 33 2.57 18.57 -4.51
CA VAL A 33 3.23 17.32 -4.88
C VAL A 33 3.75 16.57 -3.65
N GLY A 34 4.47 17.26 -2.76
CA GLY A 34 4.96 16.70 -1.51
C GLY A 34 3.84 16.27 -0.56
N THR A 35 2.75 17.04 -0.48
CA THR A 35 1.56 16.65 0.30
C THR A 35 0.96 15.35 -0.22
N LEU A 36 0.77 15.21 -1.54
CA LEU A 36 0.25 13.97 -2.11
C LEU A 36 1.17 12.78 -1.84
N LEU A 37 2.49 12.96 -1.97
CA LEU A 37 3.47 11.92 -1.70
C LEU A 37 3.37 11.39 -0.26
N VAL A 38 3.17 12.28 0.72
CA VAL A 38 3.05 11.93 2.15
C VAL A 38 1.67 11.37 2.51
N LEU A 39 0.60 11.89 1.90
CA LEU A 39 -0.78 11.46 2.20
C LEU A 39 -1.03 9.99 1.89
N TYR A 40 -0.41 9.45 0.84
CA TYR A 40 -0.61 8.05 0.45
C TYR A 40 -0.17 7.04 1.53
N PRO A 41 1.10 7.04 2.00
CA PRO A 41 1.52 6.16 3.08
C PRO A 41 0.84 6.48 4.42
N LEU A 42 0.47 7.74 4.70
CA LEU A 42 -0.33 8.05 5.90
C LEU A 42 -1.70 7.37 5.87
N TRP A 43 -2.39 7.43 4.72
CA TRP A 43 -3.66 6.72 4.55
C TRP A 43 -3.48 5.21 4.73
N ASP A 44 -2.41 4.62 4.17
CA ASP A 44 -2.14 3.20 4.35
C ASP A 44 -1.92 2.84 5.83
N ALA A 45 -1.18 3.67 6.56
CA ALA A 45 -0.97 3.48 7.99
C ALA A 45 -2.29 3.48 8.77
N VAL A 46 -3.13 4.50 8.55
CA VAL A 46 -4.44 4.62 9.18
C VAL A 46 -5.30 3.40 8.86
N ALA A 47 -5.34 3.00 7.60
CA ALA A 47 -6.16 1.89 7.16
C ALA A 47 -5.68 0.55 7.76
N ASN A 48 -4.37 0.32 7.92
CA ASN A 48 -3.85 -0.86 8.61
C ASN A 48 -4.16 -0.84 10.12
N VAL A 49 -4.09 0.32 10.78
CA VAL A 49 -4.47 0.45 12.20
C VAL A 49 -5.97 0.18 12.39
N VAL A 50 -6.83 0.74 11.53
CA VAL A 50 -8.27 0.51 11.57
C VAL A 50 -8.61 -0.96 11.34
N ASP A 51 -7.95 -1.61 10.39
CA ASP A 51 -8.12 -3.05 10.14
C ASP A 51 -7.72 -3.87 11.36
N ALA A 52 -6.53 -3.62 11.94
CA ALA A 52 -6.08 -4.32 13.14
C ALA A 52 -7.06 -4.12 14.31
N ARG A 53 -7.54 -2.90 14.56
CA ARG A 53 -8.51 -2.61 15.64
C ARG A 53 -9.82 -3.37 15.48
N ARG A 54 -10.28 -3.57 14.24
CA ARG A 54 -11.50 -4.36 13.95
C ARG A 54 -11.30 -5.87 14.12
N ASN A 55 -10.05 -6.33 14.17
CA ASN A 55 -9.69 -7.76 14.22
C ASN A 55 -8.85 -8.12 15.46
N GLY A 56 -9.10 -7.49 16.62
CA GLY A 56 -8.43 -7.86 17.89
C GLY A 56 -7.17 -7.06 18.23
N GLY A 57 -6.89 -5.97 17.52
CA GLY A 57 -5.83 -5.01 17.81
C GLY A 57 -4.48 -5.32 17.15
N LEU A 58 -3.53 -4.39 17.28
CA LEU A 58 -2.20 -4.48 16.64
C LEU A 58 -1.32 -5.62 17.19
N ALA A 59 -1.56 -6.05 18.43
CA ALA A 59 -0.83 -7.18 19.03
C ALA A 59 -1.20 -8.51 18.38
N ALA A 60 -2.48 -8.71 18.06
CA ALA A 60 -2.99 -9.91 17.38
C ALA A 60 -2.73 -9.92 15.86
N ASN A 61 -2.42 -8.75 15.28
CA ASN A 61 -2.28 -8.56 13.83
C ASN A 61 -0.89 -8.04 13.45
N PRO A 62 0.16 -8.89 13.51
CA PRO A 62 1.54 -8.47 13.29
C PRO A 62 1.81 -7.91 11.88
N GLY A 63 1.08 -8.37 10.86
CA GLY A 63 1.20 -7.85 9.49
C GLY A 63 0.70 -6.40 9.37
N GLN A 64 -0.50 -6.13 9.88
CA GLN A 64 -1.09 -4.79 9.91
C GLN A 64 -0.25 -3.85 10.78
N ARG A 65 0.28 -4.33 11.91
CA ARG A 65 1.20 -3.57 12.75
C ARG A 65 2.48 -3.21 11.99
N PHE A 66 3.09 -4.17 11.30
CA PHE A 66 4.27 -3.91 10.49
C PHE A 66 4.00 -2.87 9.41
N ASN A 67 2.93 -3.04 8.62
CA ASN A 67 2.55 -2.10 7.57
C ASN A 67 2.23 -0.71 8.10
N ALA A 68 1.57 -0.61 9.25
CA ALA A 68 1.28 0.69 9.86
C ALA A 68 2.58 1.42 10.24
N VAL A 69 3.51 0.73 10.89
CA VAL A 69 4.80 1.31 11.29
C VAL A 69 5.63 1.71 10.07
N THR A 70 5.78 0.81 9.10
CA THR A 70 6.58 1.09 7.90
C THR A 70 5.98 2.23 7.08
N SER A 71 4.66 2.34 7.02
CA SER A 71 4.00 3.43 6.29
C SER A 71 4.11 4.78 7.01
N VAL A 72 4.09 4.81 8.35
CA VAL A 72 4.41 6.05 9.09
C VAL A 72 5.86 6.47 8.84
N LEU A 73 6.81 5.53 8.93
CA LEU A 73 8.23 5.82 8.65
C LEU A 73 8.43 6.28 7.21
N ALA A 74 7.73 5.67 6.25
CA ALA A 74 7.77 6.06 4.86
C ALA A 74 7.21 7.47 4.66
N ALA A 75 6.07 7.81 5.28
CA ALA A 75 5.49 9.15 5.21
C ALA A 75 6.47 10.22 5.74
N LEU A 76 7.09 9.98 6.89
CA LEU A 76 8.08 10.88 7.47
C LEU A 76 9.33 11.00 6.58
N GLY A 77 9.89 9.87 6.15
CA GLY A 77 11.07 9.82 5.30
C GLY A 77 10.85 10.51 3.96
N MET A 78 9.73 10.23 3.29
CA MET A 78 9.34 10.89 2.04
C MET A 78 9.15 12.39 2.24
N GLY A 79 8.49 12.82 3.31
CA GLY A 79 8.28 14.25 3.59
C GLY A 79 9.59 15.01 3.79
N VAL A 80 10.48 14.50 4.63
CA VAL A 80 11.79 15.11 4.90
C VAL A 80 12.68 15.08 3.66
N ALA A 81 12.75 13.95 2.97
CA ALA A 81 13.58 13.80 1.77
C ALA A 81 13.05 14.64 0.61
N PHE A 82 11.72 14.78 0.47
CA PHE A 82 11.13 15.66 -0.52
C PHE A 82 11.36 17.13 -0.21
N ALA A 83 11.26 17.54 1.06
CA ALA A 83 11.52 18.92 1.46
C ALA A 83 12.98 19.35 1.20
N THR A 84 13.91 18.40 1.24
CA THR A 84 15.36 18.67 1.11
C THR A 84 15.89 18.42 -0.31
N HIS A 85 15.35 17.42 -1.03
CA HIS A 85 15.87 16.96 -2.32
C HIS A 85 14.76 16.84 -3.40
N GLY A 86 13.56 17.37 -3.17
CA GLY A 86 12.45 17.32 -4.10
C GLY A 86 12.02 15.90 -4.48
N ASN A 87 11.62 15.71 -5.75
CA ASN A 87 11.20 14.40 -6.26
C ASN A 87 12.27 13.32 -6.07
N ALA A 88 13.57 13.65 -6.16
CA ALA A 88 14.65 12.68 -5.98
C ALA A 88 14.59 12.03 -4.59
N GLY A 89 14.58 12.85 -3.54
CA GLY A 89 14.48 12.33 -2.16
C GLY A 89 13.15 11.64 -1.88
N GLY A 90 12.04 12.24 -2.33
CA GLY A 90 10.71 11.68 -2.12
C GLY A 90 10.53 10.30 -2.77
N VAL A 91 10.90 10.17 -4.04
CA VAL A 91 10.79 8.90 -4.78
C VAL A 91 11.80 7.86 -4.29
N PHE A 92 12.98 8.27 -3.84
CA PHE A 92 13.94 7.36 -3.22
C PHE A 92 13.33 6.64 -2.00
N PHE A 93 12.75 7.39 -1.06
CA PHE A 93 12.10 6.80 0.11
C PHE A 93 10.85 6.00 -0.23
N PHE A 94 10.10 6.41 -1.26
CA PHE A 94 9.01 5.61 -1.80
C PHE A 94 9.51 4.26 -2.33
N GLY A 95 10.61 4.26 -3.09
CA GLY A 95 11.24 3.06 -3.61
C GLY A 95 11.74 2.13 -2.51
N LEU A 96 12.41 2.68 -1.48
CA LEU A 96 12.86 1.91 -0.32
C LEU A 96 11.69 1.25 0.42
N TRP A 97 10.62 1.99 0.65
CA TRP A 97 9.42 1.46 1.29
C TRP A 97 8.80 0.32 0.45
N ALA A 98 8.61 0.52 -0.85
CA ALA A 98 8.05 -0.49 -1.75
C ALA A 98 8.94 -1.74 -1.83
N LEU A 99 10.27 -1.57 -1.82
CA LEU A 99 11.23 -2.66 -1.79
C LEU A 99 11.13 -3.47 -0.50
N LEU A 100 11.20 -2.80 0.66
CA LEU A 100 11.16 -3.45 1.96
C LEU A 100 9.83 -4.18 2.19
N ALA A 101 8.70 -3.52 1.85
CA ALA A 101 7.39 -4.13 1.91
C ALA A 101 7.28 -5.35 0.99
N GLY A 102 7.79 -5.24 -0.24
CA GLY A 102 7.78 -6.32 -1.22
C GLY A 102 8.59 -7.53 -0.78
N VAL A 103 9.82 -7.32 -0.30
CA VAL A 103 10.69 -8.38 0.23
C VAL A 103 10.06 -9.06 1.45
N PHE A 104 9.48 -8.27 2.37
CA PHE A 104 8.78 -8.83 3.52
C PHE A 104 7.60 -9.70 3.09
N GLN A 105 6.75 -9.20 2.19
CA GLN A 105 5.60 -9.92 1.69
C GLN A 105 6.00 -11.22 0.97
N LEU A 106 7.07 -11.17 0.17
CA LEU A 106 7.63 -12.34 -0.50
C LEU A 106 8.19 -13.35 0.51
N ALA A 107 8.96 -12.92 1.50
CA ALA A 107 9.53 -13.78 2.53
C ALA A 107 8.45 -14.49 3.35
N VAL A 108 7.41 -13.75 3.78
CA VAL A 108 6.26 -14.34 4.48
C VAL A 108 5.53 -15.33 3.57
N GLY A 109 5.37 -15.00 2.28
CA GLY A 109 4.67 -15.86 1.32
C GLY A 109 5.40 -17.17 1.08
N ILE A 110 6.73 -17.11 0.93
CA ILE A 110 7.58 -18.29 0.83
C ILE A 110 7.49 -19.12 2.11
N ARG A 111 7.61 -18.51 3.30
CA ARG A 111 7.55 -19.20 4.59
C ARG A 111 6.19 -19.89 4.80
N ARG A 112 5.10 -19.29 4.33
CA ARG A 112 3.73 -19.77 4.52
C ARG A 112 3.16 -20.52 3.32
N ARG A 113 3.97 -20.81 2.29
CA ARG A 113 3.50 -21.34 0.99
C ARG A 113 2.64 -22.62 1.08
N LYS A 114 2.82 -23.42 2.13
CA LYS A 114 2.05 -24.64 2.39
C LYS A 114 0.62 -24.40 2.90
N LEU A 115 0.29 -23.18 3.36
CA LEU A 115 -1.03 -22.83 3.90
C LEU A 115 -2.08 -22.53 2.82
N GLY A 116 -1.70 -22.54 1.53
CA GLY A 116 -2.59 -22.20 0.41
C GLY A 116 -2.81 -20.68 0.27
N GLY A 117 -3.14 -20.23 -0.95
CA GLY A 117 -3.45 -18.83 -1.26
C GLY A 117 -2.26 -17.85 -1.25
N GLN A 118 -1.06 -18.29 -0.87
CA GLN A 118 0.13 -17.43 -0.75
C GLN A 118 0.77 -17.03 -2.09
N ALA A 119 0.36 -17.65 -3.20
CA ALA A 119 0.87 -17.32 -4.53
C ALA A 119 0.66 -15.85 -4.88
N PHE A 120 -0.54 -15.31 -4.64
CA PHE A 120 -0.83 -13.89 -4.86
C PHE A 120 0.01 -12.97 -3.97
N MET A 121 0.28 -13.39 -2.74
CA MET A 121 1.14 -12.64 -1.84
C MET A 121 2.59 -12.60 -2.33
N MET A 122 3.12 -13.73 -2.83
CA MET A 122 4.46 -13.77 -3.41
C MET A 122 4.57 -12.94 -4.69
N ILE A 123 3.57 -13.00 -5.59
CA ILE A 123 3.52 -12.20 -6.81
C ILE A 123 3.48 -10.71 -6.48
N SER A 124 2.59 -10.30 -5.57
CA SER A 124 2.50 -8.91 -5.09
C SER A 124 3.82 -8.46 -4.46
N GLY A 125 4.45 -9.31 -3.65
CA GLY A 125 5.73 -9.03 -3.01
C GLY A 125 6.86 -8.82 -4.03
N ALA A 126 6.95 -9.71 -5.03
CA ALA A 126 7.92 -9.58 -6.11
C ALA A 126 7.70 -8.32 -6.94
N GLN A 127 6.44 -8.02 -7.32
CA GLN A 127 6.09 -6.81 -8.04
C GLN A 127 6.48 -5.55 -7.26
N SER A 128 6.15 -5.49 -5.97
CA SER A 128 6.50 -4.34 -5.13
C SER A 128 8.01 -4.20 -4.95
N GLY A 129 8.72 -5.32 -4.78
CA GLY A 129 10.18 -5.37 -4.68
C GLY A 129 10.85 -4.79 -5.92
N LEU A 130 10.45 -5.27 -7.10
CA LEU A 130 10.98 -4.81 -8.39
C LEU A 130 10.65 -3.34 -8.65
N ALA A 131 9.42 -2.91 -8.37
CA ALA A 131 9.03 -1.51 -8.48
C ALA A 131 9.86 -0.62 -7.54
N GLY A 132 10.10 -1.09 -6.31
CA GLY A 132 10.93 -0.39 -5.34
C GLY A 132 12.37 -0.18 -5.82
N ILE A 133 13.00 -1.23 -6.34
CA ILE A 133 14.35 -1.15 -6.96
C ILE A 133 14.33 -0.12 -8.10
N ALA A 134 13.35 -0.21 -9.00
CA ALA A 134 13.25 0.70 -10.13
C ALA A 134 13.11 2.17 -9.68
N PHE A 135 12.32 2.46 -8.65
CA PHE A 135 12.18 3.82 -8.12
C PHE A 135 13.45 4.32 -7.44
N VAL A 136 14.13 3.48 -6.66
CA VAL A 136 15.42 3.83 -6.05
C VAL A 136 16.44 4.17 -7.14
N VAL A 137 16.61 3.33 -8.15
CA VAL A 137 17.56 3.59 -9.24
C VAL A 137 17.21 4.87 -9.99
N ARG A 138 15.92 5.06 -10.34
CA ARG A 138 15.48 6.25 -11.08
C ARG A 138 15.62 7.54 -10.26
N SER A 139 15.48 7.48 -8.93
CA SER A 139 15.68 8.64 -8.06
C SER A 139 17.13 9.15 -8.02
N MET A 140 18.11 8.32 -8.38
CA MET A 140 19.52 8.71 -8.47
C MET A 140 19.90 9.38 -9.79
N GLY A 141 19.02 9.31 -10.79
CA GLY A 141 19.16 10.00 -12.07
C GLY A 141 18.09 11.07 -12.23
N THR A 142 17.37 11.04 -13.35
CA THR A 142 16.20 11.89 -13.54
C THR A 142 15.04 11.37 -12.69
N ALA A 143 14.89 11.98 -11.53
CA ALA A 143 13.89 11.60 -10.54
C ALA A 143 12.48 11.59 -11.15
N PRO A 144 11.72 10.48 -10.98
CA PRO A 144 10.35 10.41 -11.46
C PRO A 144 9.47 11.47 -10.83
N GLU A 145 8.48 11.96 -11.57
CA GLU A 145 7.39 12.71 -10.97
C GLU A 145 6.49 11.81 -10.12
N VAL A 146 5.77 12.39 -9.16
CA VAL A 146 4.75 11.67 -8.37
C VAL A 146 3.69 11.00 -9.26
N SER A 147 3.37 11.61 -10.41
CA SER A 147 2.48 11.04 -11.42
C SER A 147 2.95 9.67 -11.93
N GLN A 148 4.26 9.41 -11.93
CA GLN A 148 4.85 8.14 -12.37
C GLN A 148 4.82 7.07 -11.28
N LEU A 149 4.42 7.40 -10.06
CA LEU A 149 4.11 6.44 -8.99
C LEU A 149 2.68 5.89 -9.13
N ALA A 150 1.83 6.54 -9.92
CA ALA A 150 0.42 6.18 -10.08
C ALA A 150 0.18 4.70 -10.49
N PRO A 151 0.95 4.09 -11.41
CA PRO A 151 0.76 2.68 -11.74
C PRO A 151 0.93 1.75 -10.52
N TYR A 152 1.90 2.05 -9.65
CA TYR A 152 2.11 1.28 -8.42
C TYR A 152 0.89 1.35 -7.49
N ALA A 153 0.37 2.57 -7.26
CA ALA A 153 -0.81 2.77 -6.42
C ALA A 153 -2.08 2.17 -7.04
N ALA A 154 -2.20 2.21 -8.37
CA ALA A 154 -3.32 1.62 -9.10
C ALA A 154 -3.40 0.10 -8.92
N PHE A 155 -2.27 -0.62 -8.89
CA PHE A 155 -2.25 -2.04 -8.55
C PHE A 155 -2.78 -2.31 -7.13
N GLY A 156 -2.36 -1.50 -6.16
CA GLY A 156 -2.90 -1.58 -4.79
C GLY A 156 -4.41 -1.36 -4.75
N GLY A 157 -4.90 -0.32 -5.44
CA GLY A 157 -6.33 -0.04 -5.58
C GLY A 157 -7.11 -1.19 -6.22
N LEU A 158 -6.55 -1.79 -7.27
CA LEU A 158 -7.12 -2.96 -7.94
C LEU A 158 -7.24 -4.15 -6.98
N TYR A 159 -6.22 -4.46 -6.17
CA TYR A 159 -6.29 -5.56 -5.21
C TYR A 159 -7.37 -5.33 -4.14
N PHE A 160 -7.55 -4.09 -3.67
CA PHE A 160 -8.64 -3.76 -2.76
C PHE A 160 -10.01 -3.88 -3.43
N ALA A 161 -10.14 -3.45 -4.68
CA ALA A 161 -11.37 -3.59 -5.45
C ALA A 161 -11.74 -5.07 -5.64
N LEU A 162 -10.79 -5.90 -6.08
CA LEU A 162 -10.99 -7.35 -6.22
C LEU A 162 -11.38 -8.01 -4.90
N SER A 163 -10.77 -7.59 -3.79
CA SER A 163 -11.13 -8.08 -2.45
C SER A 163 -12.57 -7.72 -2.06
N ALA A 164 -13.01 -6.50 -2.38
CA ALA A 164 -14.39 -6.05 -2.13
C ALA A 164 -15.40 -6.81 -3.01
N VAL A 165 -15.09 -6.99 -4.29
CA VAL A 165 -15.90 -7.78 -5.24
C VAL A 165 -16.02 -9.22 -4.77
N TRP A 166 -14.90 -9.86 -4.39
CA TRP A 166 -14.89 -11.21 -3.85
C TRP A 166 -15.79 -11.36 -2.62
N LEU A 167 -15.70 -10.42 -1.65
CA LEU A 167 -16.54 -10.43 -0.46
C LEU A 167 -18.02 -10.16 -0.74
N THR A 168 -18.37 -9.62 -1.91
CA THR A 168 -19.75 -9.42 -2.34
C THR A 168 -20.40 -10.74 -2.78
N PHE A 169 -19.62 -11.61 -3.42
CA PHE A 169 -20.11 -12.90 -3.94
C PHE A 169 -19.86 -14.08 -2.99
N ARG A 170 -19.05 -13.91 -1.95
CA ARG A 170 -18.77 -14.97 -0.97
C ARG A 170 -20.02 -15.23 -0.12
N ARG A 171 -20.52 -16.46 -0.12
CA ARG A 171 -21.60 -16.89 0.79
C ARG A 171 -21.09 -16.93 2.25
N PRO A 172 -21.90 -16.52 3.25
CA PRO A 172 -21.56 -16.73 4.65
C PRO A 172 -21.36 -18.23 4.91
N PRO A 173 -20.46 -18.62 5.82
CA PRO A 173 -20.40 -20.01 6.30
C PRO A 173 -21.78 -20.43 6.82
N ALA A 174 -22.18 -21.67 6.52
CA ALA A 174 -23.38 -22.25 7.12
C ALA A 174 -23.24 -22.17 8.66
N ALA A 175 -24.32 -21.77 9.34
CA ALA A 175 -24.32 -21.73 10.79
C ALA A 175 -23.96 -23.12 11.35
N PRO A 176 -23.12 -23.22 12.41
CA PRO A 176 -22.85 -24.49 13.03
C PRO A 176 -24.17 -25.10 13.51
N VAL A 177 -24.44 -26.34 13.10
CA VAL A 177 -25.58 -27.11 13.59
C VAL A 177 -25.29 -27.41 15.07
N THR A 178 -25.89 -26.63 15.96
CA THR A 178 -25.94 -26.95 17.39
C THR A 178 -26.77 -28.23 17.54
N ARG A 179 -26.13 -29.32 17.95
CA ARG A 179 -26.79 -30.53 18.45
C ARG A 179 -26.92 -30.45 19.96
#